data_AF-A0A318KKH9-F1
#
_entry.id   AF-A0A318KKH9-F1
#
_cell.length_a   1.000
_cell.length_b   1.000
_cell.length_c   1.000
_cell.angle_alpha   90.00
_cell.angle_beta   90.00
_cell.angle_gamma   90.00
#
_symmetry.space_group_name_H-M   'P 1'
#
loop_
_entity.id
_entity.type
_entity.pdbx_description
1 polymer ?
#
loop_
_entity_poly.entity_id
_entity_poly.type
_entity_poly.pdbx_seq_one_letter_code
_entity_poly.pdbx_strand_id
1 'polypeptide(L)'
;MSSAETRIDENHTPLDAISSRLTPLSGLEFYEMATDYGIDASFALATWAWETGWGTSELWLNSNNPAGITCGDVYCSYDSQKQGLQAMFNLMRYYVNELGRNTVASVREKWSESEDAEMIVQIMEEIHGPNKSS
;
A
#
# COMPACT_ATOMS: atom_id res chain seq x y z
N MET A 1 4.75 -12.53 19.47
CA MET A 1 3.67 -11.89 18.70
C MET A 1 4.11 -11.93 17.25
N SER A 2 3.26 -12.34 16.31
CA SER A 2 3.63 -12.32 14.88
C SER A 2 3.83 -10.86 14.46
N SER A 3 4.83 -10.60 13.61
CA SER A 3 5.05 -9.28 13.04
C SER A 3 3.82 -8.77 12.29
N ALA A 4 2.93 -9.65 11.82
CA ALA A 4 1.68 -9.30 11.13
C ALA A 4 0.68 -8.49 12.00
N GLU A 5 0.79 -8.52 13.33
CA GLU A 5 0.02 -7.66 14.24
C GLU A 5 0.53 -6.21 14.30
N THR A 6 1.52 -5.85 13.47
CA THR A 6 2.00 -4.49 13.32
C THR A 6 0.84 -3.54 13.03
N ARG A 7 0.76 -2.49 13.85
CA ARG A 7 -0.23 -1.43 13.70
C ARG A 7 0.07 -0.58 12.49
N ILE A 8 -0.96 -0.32 11.69
CA ILE A 8 -0.85 0.52 10.49
C ILE A 8 -0.71 1.99 10.91
N ASP A 9 -1.30 2.41 12.02
CA ASP A 9 -1.36 3.81 12.46
C ASP A 9 -0.15 4.29 13.28
N GLU A 10 0.83 3.43 13.57
CA GLU A 10 2.01 3.76 14.39
C GLU A 10 3.30 3.91 13.56
N ASN A 11 3.27 3.63 12.26
CA ASN A 11 4.45 3.45 11.40
C ASN A 11 4.69 4.62 10.44
N HIS A 12 4.87 5.83 10.98
CA HIS A 12 5.06 7.03 10.17
C HIS A 12 6.38 7.01 9.38
N THR A 13 6.25 6.80 8.07
CA THR A 13 7.38 6.78 7.15
C THR A 13 7.84 8.17 6.74
N PRO A 14 9.14 8.46 6.81
CA PRO A 14 9.71 9.67 6.23
C PRO A 14 9.51 9.76 4.70
N LEU A 15 9.22 10.96 4.19
CA LEU A 15 8.99 11.23 2.77
C LEU A 15 10.16 10.82 1.85
N ASP A 16 11.39 10.96 2.32
CA ASP A 16 12.61 10.60 1.59
C ASP A 16 12.70 9.08 1.34
N ALA A 17 12.29 8.28 2.32
CA ALA A 17 12.21 6.83 2.17
C ALA A 17 11.22 6.40 1.07
N ILE A 18 10.08 7.09 0.95
CA ILE A 18 9.08 6.85 -0.10
C ILE A 18 9.59 7.30 -1.47
N SER A 19 10.19 8.50 -1.53
CA SER A 19 10.65 9.12 -2.78
C SER A 19 11.69 8.28 -3.52
N SER A 20 12.51 7.52 -2.79
CA SER A 20 13.52 6.61 -3.38
C SER A 20 12.94 5.37 -4.08
N ARG A 21 11.66 5.05 -3.84
CA ARG A 21 11.02 3.79 -4.24
C ARG A 21 9.91 3.95 -5.28
N LEU A 22 9.37 5.15 -5.41
CA LEU A 22 8.32 5.45 -6.38
C LEU A 22 8.93 6.02 -7.66
N THR A 23 8.64 5.37 -8.77
CA THR A 23 8.87 5.90 -10.12
C THR A 23 7.69 5.52 -11.01
N PRO A 24 7.13 6.43 -11.84
CA PRO A 24 7.49 7.84 -12.02
C PRO A 24 6.75 8.84 -11.11
N LEU A 25 5.83 8.41 -10.24
CA LEU A 25 5.12 9.32 -9.32
C LEU A 25 6.07 9.98 -8.32
N SER A 26 5.83 11.26 -8.01
CA SER A 26 6.62 11.92 -6.97
C SER A 26 6.28 11.34 -5.60
N GLY A 27 7.30 11.13 -4.76
CA GLY A 27 7.08 10.66 -3.38
C GLY A 27 6.20 11.60 -2.56
N LEU A 28 6.24 12.90 -2.87
CA LEU A 28 5.40 13.91 -2.21
C LEU A 28 3.92 13.72 -2.53
N GLU A 29 3.57 13.54 -3.81
CA GLU A 29 2.16 13.31 -4.20
C GLU A 29 1.60 12.03 -3.56
N PHE A 30 2.41 10.98 -3.45
CA PHE A 30 1.99 9.75 -2.79
C PHE A 30 1.76 9.95 -1.29
N TYR A 31 2.67 10.67 -0.63
CA TYR A 31 2.56 10.97 0.79
C TYR A 31 1.35 11.86 1.11
N GLU A 32 1.10 12.88 0.28
CA GLU A 32 -0.10 13.72 0.37
C GLU A 32 -1.37 12.89 0.18
N MET A 33 -1.40 12.00 -0.82
CA MET A 33 -2.53 11.10 -1.03
C MET A 33 -2.78 10.17 0.16
N ALA A 34 -1.72 9.60 0.75
CA ALA A 34 -1.83 8.78 1.95
C ALA A 34 -2.44 9.57 3.11
N THR A 35 -1.95 10.80 3.31
CA THR A 35 -2.46 11.72 4.33
C THR A 35 -3.94 12.05 4.12
N ASP A 36 -4.35 12.39 2.90
CA ASP A 36 -5.73 12.75 2.57
C ASP A 36 -6.73 11.62 2.82
N TYR A 37 -6.31 10.37 2.60
CA TYR A 37 -7.14 9.19 2.83
C TYR A 37 -7.05 8.66 4.27
N GLY A 38 -6.18 9.24 5.11
CA GLY A 38 -5.94 8.78 6.47
C GLY A 38 -5.33 7.38 6.50
N ILE A 39 -4.43 7.10 5.56
CA ILE A 39 -3.74 5.82 5.42
C ILE A 39 -2.24 6.02 5.66
N ASP A 40 -1.62 5.07 6.35
CA ASP A 40 -0.18 5.11 6.53
C ASP A 40 0.56 4.88 5.22
N ALA A 41 1.53 5.74 4.95
CA ALA A 41 2.24 5.75 3.68
C ALA A 41 3.17 4.54 3.50
N SER A 42 3.76 3.97 4.58
CA SER A 42 4.51 2.70 4.44
C SER A 42 3.56 1.57 4.10
N PHE A 43 2.40 1.49 4.75
CA PHE A 43 1.45 0.42 4.49
C PHE A 43 0.94 0.49 3.04
N ALA A 44 0.60 1.69 2.56
CA ALA A 44 0.18 1.89 1.18
C ALA A 44 1.30 1.54 0.18
N LEU A 45 2.53 1.99 0.44
CA LEU A 45 3.67 1.70 -0.43
C LEU A 45 4.04 0.21 -0.43
N ALA A 46 4.01 -0.43 0.73
CA ALA A 46 4.28 -1.86 0.87
C ALA A 46 3.24 -2.71 0.15
N THR A 47 1.96 -2.34 0.25
CA THR A 47 0.88 -2.99 -0.49
C THR A 47 1.08 -2.80 -2.00
N TRP A 48 1.31 -1.57 -2.46
CA TRP A 48 1.60 -1.33 -3.89
C TRP A 48 2.80 -2.14 -4.37
N ALA A 49 3.89 -2.16 -3.60
CA ALA A 49 5.11 -2.89 -3.94
C ALA A 49 4.86 -4.39 -4.07
N TRP A 50 4.11 -4.97 -3.13
CA TRP A 50 3.72 -6.38 -3.15
C TRP A 50 2.85 -6.71 -4.35
N GLU A 51 1.75 -5.99 -4.52
CA GLU A 51 0.72 -6.28 -5.54
C GLU A 51 1.23 -6.05 -6.97
N THR A 52 2.15 -5.10 -7.15
CA THR A 52 2.69 -4.74 -8.47
C THR A 52 4.07 -5.33 -8.75
N GLY A 53 4.69 -6.02 -7.79
CA GLY A 53 6.09 -6.43 -7.89
C GLY A 53 7.01 -5.23 -8.12
N TRP A 54 6.91 -4.20 -7.27
CA TRP A 54 7.63 -2.92 -7.41
C TRP A 54 7.38 -2.23 -8.76
N GLY A 55 6.14 -2.25 -9.24
CA GLY A 55 5.71 -1.59 -10.47
C GLY A 55 6.02 -2.36 -11.75
N THR A 56 6.34 -3.65 -11.68
CA THR A 56 6.68 -4.47 -12.85
C THR A 56 5.54 -5.34 -13.38
N SER A 57 4.42 -5.46 -12.65
CA SER A 57 3.28 -6.26 -13.08
C SER A 57 2.63 -5.71 -14.36
N GLU A 58 2.25 -6.61 -15.26
CA GLU A 58 1.54 -6.26 -16.50
C GLU A 58 0.22 -5.50 -16.23
N LEU A 59 -0.47 -5.83 -15.13
CA LEU A 59 -1.73 -5.20 -14.78
C LEU A 59 -1.53 -3.73 -14.35
N TRP A 60 -0.44 -3.44 -13.63
CA TRP A 60 -0.04 -2.06 -13.34
C TRP A 60 0.37 -1.33 -14.62
N LEU A 61 1.28 -1.92 -15.41
CA LEU A 61 1.88 -1.29 -16.58
C LEU A 61 0.86 -0.99 -17.69
N ASN A 62 -0.11 -1.88 -17.91
CA ASN A 62 -1.05 -1.78 -19.03
C ASN A 62 -2.44 -1.28 -18.63
N SER A 63 -2.78 -1.26 -17.34
CA SER A 63 -4.12 -0.88 -16.87
C SER A 63 -4.12 0.08 -15.69
N ASN A 64 -2.95 0.56 -15.26
CA ASN A 64 -2.81 1.44 -14.10
C ASN A 64 -3.48 0.88 -12.84
N ASN A 65 -3.59 -0.45 -12.71
CA ASN A 65 -4.28 -1.08 -11.58
C ASN A 65 -3.26 -1.58 -10.55
N PRO A 66 -3.14 -0.91 -9.39
CA PRO A 66 -2.04 -1.12 -8.46
C PRO A 66 -2.25 -2.28 -7.49
N ALA A 67 -3.43 -2.89 -7.46
CA ALA A 67 -3.79 -3.84 -6.40
C ALA A 67 -4.71 -4.97 -6.86
N GLY A 68 -4.70 -5.30 -8.15
CA GLY A 68 -5.55 -6.36 -8.68
C GLY A 68 -7.05 -6.08 -8.54
N ILE A 69 -7.46 -4.81 -8.49
CA ILE A 69 -8.85 -4.43 -8.18
C ILE A 69 -9.78 -4.94 -9.29
N THR A 70 -10.84 -5.64 -8.91
CA THR A 70 -11.85 -6.17 -9.84
C THR A 70 -13.07 -5.24 -9.93
N CYS A 71 -13.63 -5.16 -11.14
CA CYS A 71 -14.82 -4.40 -11.50
C CYS A 71 -15.88 -5.41 -12.00
N GLY A 72 -16.41 -6.22 -11.07
CA GLY A 72 -17.19 -7.42 -11.41
C GLY A 72 -16.26 -8.59 -11.74
N ASP A 73 -16.47 -9.23 -12.89
CA ASP A 73 -15.71 -10.42 -13.31
C ASP A 73 -14.37 -10.11 -14.02
N VAL A 74 -14.02 -8.83 -14.15
CA VAL A 74 -12.80 -8.38 -14.86
C VAL A 74 -11.98 -7.45 -13.98
N TYR A 75 -10.68 -7.32 -14.24
CA TYR A 75 -9.86 -6.31 -13.60
C TYR A 75 -10.26 -4.91 -14.07
N CYS A 76 -10.29 -3.96 -13.14
CA CYS A 76 -10.46 -2.55 -13.46
C CYS A 76 -9.23 -2.04 -14.25
N SER A 77 -9.47 -1.10 -15.17
CA SER A 77 -8.44 -0.27 -15.78
C SER A 77 -8.73 1.19 -15.48
N TYR A 78 -7.67 1.99 -15.29
CA TYR A 78 -7.77 3.41 -14.95
C TYR A 78 -7.06 4.27 -16.01
N ASP A 79 -7.52 5.50 -16.21
CA ASP A 79 -6.96 6.41 -17.24
C ASP A 79 -5.53 6.84 -16.91
N SER A 80 -5.15 6.78 -15.63
CA SER A 80 -3.80 7.15 -15.17
C SER A 80 -3.40 6.38 -13.91
N GLN A 81 -2.09 6.28 -13.69
CA GLN A 81 -1.51 5.75 -12.45
C GLN A 81 -2.05 6.46 -11.20
N LYS A 82 -2.28 7.77 -11.28
CA LYS A 82 -2.87 8.55 -10.17
C LYS A 82 -4.29 8.10 -9.84
N GLN A 83 -5.14 7.88 -10.85
CA GLN A 83 -6.50 7.36 -10.62
C GLN A 83 -6.46 5.94 -10.04
N GLY A 84 -5.57 5.08 -10.52
CA GLY A 84 -5.37 3.74 -9.98
C GLY A 84 -4.99 3.75 -8.50
N LEU A 85 -4.01 4.59 -8.14
CA LEU A 85 -3.63 4.79 -6.75
C LEU A 85 -4.78 5.34 -5.91
N GLN A 86 -5.53 6.32 -6.39
CA GLN A 86 -6.72 6.81 -5.70
C GLN A 86 -7.73 5.70 -5.41
N ALA A 87 -7.94 4.77 -6.35
CA ALA A 87 -8.80 3.61 -6.15
C ALA A 87 -8.25 2.65 -5.07
N MET A 88 -6.93 2.39 -5.07
CA MET A 88 -6.26 1.62 -4.02
C MET A 88 -6.41 2.26 -2.64
N PHE A 89 -6.14 3.57 -2.52
CA PHE A 89 -6.28 4.30 -1.27
C PHE A 89 -7.73 4.33 -0.77
N ASN A 90 -8.70 4.45 -1.69
CA ASN A 90 -10.12 4.35 -1.34
C ASN A 90 -10.48 2.98 -0.78
N LEU A 91 -9.97 1.91 -1.39
CA LEU A 91 -10.15 0.54 -0.89
C LEU A 91 -9.48 0.35 0.47
N MET A 92 -8.28 0.89 0.68
CA MET A 92 -7.57 0.85 1.98
C MET A 92 -8.36 1.56 3.05
N ARG A 93 -8.87 2.76 2.75
CA ARG A 93 -9.73 3.53 3.65
C ARG A 93 -10.96 2.75 4.07
N TYR A 94 -11.61 2.02 3.15
CA TYR A 94 -12.74 1.18 3.50
C TYR A 94 -12.38 0.16 4.57
N TYR A 95 -11.30 -0.60 4.39
CA TYR A 95 -10.87 -1.59 5.39
C TYR A 95 -10.39 -0.96 6.70
N VAL A 96 -9.55 0.07 6.62
CA VAL A 96 -8.92 0.66 7.81
C VAL A 96 -9.91 1.49 8.60
N ASN A 97 -10.58 2.44 7.94
CA ASN A 97 -11.39 3.44 8.62
C ASN A 97 -12.86 3.01 8.75
N GLU A 98 -13.45 2.40 7.73
CA GLU A 98 -14.88 2.06 7.76
C GLU A 98 -15.14 0.72 8.45
N LEU A 99 -14.25 -0.28 8.29
CA LEU A 99 -14.32 -1.55 9.00
C LEU A 99 -13.52 -1.57 10.32
N GLY A 100 -12.80 -0.49 10.63
CA GLY A 100 -12.07 -0.33 11.91
C GLY A 100 -10.90 -1.31 12.08
N ARG A 101 -10.20 -1.65 11.00
CA ARG A 101 -9.07 -2.59 11.01
C ARG A 101 -7.76 -1.83 11.14
N ASN A 102 -7.00 -2.08 12.21
CA ASN A 102 -5.82 -1.28 12.57
C ASN A 102 -4.50 -2.05 12.52
N THR A 103 -4.51 -3.35 12.20
CA THR A 103 -3.28 -4.15 12.00
C THR A 103 -3.14 -4.63 10.57
N VAL A 104 -1.90 -4.84 10.11
CA VAL A 104 -1.63 -5.39 8.78
C VAL A 104 -2.35 -6.72 8.55
N ALA A 105 -2.28 -7.64 9.51
CA ALA A 105 -3.01 -8.91 9.49
C ALA A 105 -4.50 -8.71 9.28
N SER A 106 -5.12 -7.83 10.07
CA SER A 106 -6.56 -7.61 9.99
C SER A 106 -6.98 -7.06 8.63
N VAL A 107 -6.23 -6.12 8.03
CA VAL A 107 -6.57 -5.61 6.69
C VAL A 107 -6.38 -6.68 5.63
N ARG A 108 -5.23 -7.38 5.63
CA ARG A 108 -4.88 -8.36 4.60
C ARG A 108 -5.80 -9.59 4.59
N GLU A 109 -6.30 -10.02 5.75
CA GLU A 109 -7.30 -11.09 5.88
C GLU A 109 -8.55 -10.87 5.00
N LYS A 110 -8.93 -9.62 4.71
CA LYS A 110 -10.10 -9.29 3.90
C LYS A 110 -9.76 -8.72 2.53
N TRP A 111 -8.55 -8.23 2.36
CA TRP A 111 -8.06 -7.71 1.08
C TRP A 111 -7.65 -8.85 0.14
N SER A 112 -6.98 -9.86 0.69
CA SER A 112 -6.37 -10.92 -0.09
C SER A 112 -6.71 -12.30 0.43
N GLU A 113 -6.82 -13.26 -0.48
CA GLU A 113 -6.88 -14.69 -0.16
C GLU A 113 -5.49 -15.28 0.15
N SER A 114 -4.41 -14.52 -0.10
CA SER A 114 -3.04 -14.94 0.23
C SER A 114 -2.64 -14.61 1.66
N GLU A 115 -1.83 -15.49 2.26
CA GLU A 115 -1.16 -15.26 3.55
C GLU A 115 0.06 -14.35 3.36
N ASP A 116 -0.16 -13.07 3.07
CA ASP A 116 0.91 -12.12 2.72
C ASP A 116 1.16 -11.02 3.77
N ALA A 117 0.42 -11.03 4.88
CA ALA A 117 0.54 -10.01 5.92
C ALA A 117 1.99 -9.87 6.44
N GLU A 118 2.70 -10.98 6.61
CA GLU A 118 4.11 -10.94 7.05
C GLU A 118 5.03 -10.32 6.01
N MET A 119 4.78 -10.56 4.72
CA MET A 119 5.55 -9.95 3.63
C MET A 119 5.32 -8.45 3.53
N ILE A 120 4.08 -8.00 3.75
CA ILE A 120 3.77 -6.57 3.82
C ILE A 120 4.57 -5.90 4.95
N VAL A 121 4.62 -6.51 6.13
CA VAL A 121 5.40 -5.96 7.26
C VAL A 121 6.89 -5.92 6.95
N GLN A 122 7.44 -6.96 6.33
CA GLN A 122 8.86 -6.95 5.92
C GLN A 122 9.16 -5.81 4.95
N ILE A 123 8.28 -5.57 3.96
CA ILE A 123 8.45 -4.44 3.04
C ILE A 123 8.32 -3.11 3.79
N MET A 124 7.41 -2.98 4.77
CA MET A 124 7.30 -1.77 5.61
C MET A 124 8.59 -1.53 6.40
N GLU A 125 9.19 -2.57 6.99
CA GLU A 125 10.47 -2.49 7.70
C GLU A 125 11.62 -2.10 6.77
N GLU A 126 11.70 -2.71 5.59
CA GLU A 126 12.64 -2.31 4.55
C GLU A 126 12.45 -0.85 4.16
N ILE A 127 11.19 -0.40 4.06
CA ILE A 127 10.84 0.98 3.73
C ILE A 127 11.42 1.96 4.75
N HIS A 128 11.21 1.71 6.04
CA HIS A 128 11.76 2.54 7.13
C HIS A 128 13.29 2.52 7.20
N GLY A 129 13.93 1.47 6.67
CA GLY A 129 15.37 1.29 6.75
C GLY A 129 15.81 0.87 8.17
N PRO A 130 17.13 0.68 8.40
CA PRO A 130 17.59 0.30 9.73
C PRO A 130 17.22 1.39 10.73
N ASN A 131 16.42 1.02 11.75
CA ASN A 131 16.28 1.80 12.97
C ASN A 131 17.70 2.13 13.45
N LYS A 132 18.12 3.39 13.32
CA LYS A 132 19.25 3.88 14.09
C LYS A 132 18.78 3.97 15.53
N SER A 133 18.83 2.84 16.22
CA SER A 133 18.83 2.78 17.68
C SER A 133 19.90 3.78 18.14
N SER A 134 19.45 4.92 18.65
CA SER A 134 20.30 5.88 19.34
C SER A 134 20.46 5.44 20.78
#